data_AF-A0A8T3PRQ3-F1
#
_entry.id   AF-A0A8T3PRQ3-F1
#
_cell.length_a   1.000
_cell.length_b   1.000
_cell.length_c   1.000
_cell.angle_alpha   90.00
_cell.angle_beta   90.00
_cell.angle_gamma   90.00
#
_symmetry.space_group_name_H-M   'P 1'
#
loop_
_entity.id
_entity.type
_entity.pdbx_description
1 polymer ?
#
loop_
_entity_poly.entity_id
_entity_poly.type
_entity_poly.pdbx_seq_one_letter_code
_entity_poly.pdbx_strand_id
1 'polypeptide(L)'
;MAHRARTLGLSLLGYMVGLAALSGCQQEVAAPPATPVPEVAVITVTTQTVVDEPEFIGQTESSRPVEIRPQVTGIIKERLFQEGRDVKMGALLYQIDPVPFQAAAMSAKAMVAQAEARLVQAKQNHALSRGERPRDGQAHPRRNGRAVEKFPVGR
;
A
#
# COMPACT_ATOMS: atom_id res chain seq x y z
N MET A 1 146.01 -2.14 -9.58
CA MET A 1 144.82 -2.61 -10.32
C MET A 1 143.75 -3.13 -9.33
N ALA A 2 142.95 -2.28 -8.67
CA ALA A 2 142.00 -2.74 -7.63
C ALA A 2 140.73 -1.86 -7.43
N HIS A 3 140.26 -1.12 -8.43
CA HIS A 3 139.06 -0.25 -8.29
C HIS A 3 137.86 -0.61 -9.19
N ARG A 4 137.99 -1.57 -10.11
CA ARG A 4 136.87 -1.95 -11.02
C ARG A 4 135.84 -2.92 -10.41
N ALA A 5 136.12 -3.51 -9.25
CA ALA A 5 135.25 -4.52 -8.62
C ALA A 5 134.21 -3.97 -7.62
N ARG A 6 134.29 -2.68 -7.26
CA ARG A 6 133.37 -2.05 -6.27
C ARG A 6 132.14 -1.38 -6.88
N THR A 7 132.11 -1.14 -8.19
CA THR A 7 130.99 -0.45 -8.86
C THR A 7 129.89 -1.39 -9.37
N LEU A 8 130.14 -2.71 -9.47
CA LEU A 8 129.12 -3.68 -9.89
C LEU A 8 128.12 -4.06 -8.77
N GLY A 9 128.47 -3.90 -7.49
CA GLY A 9 127.60 -4.23 -6.36
C GLY A 9 126.47 -3.23 -6.11
N LEU A 10 126.65 -1.96 -6.51
CA LEU A 10 125.66 -0.90 -6.29
C LEU A 10 124.51 -0.94 -7.31
N SER A 11 124.73 -1.48 -8.50
CA SER A 11 123.70 -1.55 -9.56
C SER A 11 122.67 -2.66 -9.34
N LEU A 12 123.03 -3.77 -8.68
CA LEU A 12 122.09 -4.86 -8.37
C LEU A 12 121.11 -4.49 -7.24
N LEU A 13 121.56 -3.71 -6.24
CA LEU A 13 120.73 -3.31 -5.11
C LEU A 13 119.66 -2.28 -5.52
N GLY A 14 119.97 -1.41 -6.49
CA GLY A 14 119.00 -0.46 -7.07
C GLY A 14 117.87 -1.15 -7.85
N TYR A 15 118.16 -2.27 -8.53
CA TYR A 15 117.15 -2.99 -9.30
C TYR A 15 116.13 -3.72 -8.39
N MET A 16 116.57 -4.22 -7.23
CA MET A 16 115.70 -4.87 -6.24
C MET A 16 114.73 -3.90 -5.55
N VAL A 17 115.14 -2.66 -5.31
CA VAL A 17 114.26 -1.63 -4.70
C VAL A 17 113.23 -1.11 -5.71
N GLY A 18 113.56 -1.09 -7.01
CA GLY A 18 112.64 -0.68 -8.08
C GLY A 18 111.45 -1.62 -8.28
N LEU A 19 111.64 -2.93 -8.10
CA LEU A 19 110.54 -3.91 -8.22
C LEU A 19 109.56 -3.88 -7.04
N ALA A 20 109.98 -3.43 -5.85
CA ALA A 20 109.10 -3.28 -4.70
C ALA A 20 108.14 -2.07 -4.81
N ALA A 21 108.48 -1.08 -5.64
CA ALA A 21 107.69 0.15 -5.79
C ALA A 21 106.46 0.01 -6.72
N LEU A 22 106.28 -1.12 -7.42
CA LEU A 22 105.10 -1.37 -8.27
C LEU A 22 103.97 -2.17 -7.58
N SER A 23 104.12 -2.52 -6.30
CA SER A 23 103.06 -3.17 -5.51
C SER A 23 102.42 -2.17 -4.55
N GLY A 24 101.47 -1.36 -5.03
CA GLY A 24 100.77 -0.35 -4.21
C GLY A 24 99.36 0.00 -4.71
N CYS A 25 98.36 -0.55 -4.00
CA CYS A 25 96.96 -0.12 -3.84
C CYS A 25 95.96 -0.18 -5.00
N GLN A 26 95.19 -1.28 -5.01
CA GLN A 26 93.81 -1.32 -5.50
C GLN A 26 92.88 -1.00 -4.33
N GLN A 27 92.10 0.09 -4.40
CA GLN A 27 91.09 0.43 -3.40
C GLN A 27 89.71 0.35 -4.08
N GLU A 28 88.89 -0.66 -3.73
CA GLU A 28 87.49 -0.73 -4.15
C GLU A 28 86.66 0.30 -3.38
N VAL A 29 85.89 1.11 -4.11
CA VAL A 29 84.94 2.06 -3.54
C VAL A 29 83.64 1.32 -3.25
N ALA A 30 83.30 1.16 -1.97
CA ALA A 30 82.03 0.59 -1.56
C ALA A 30 80.87 1.55 -1.88
N ALA A 31 79.75 1.00 -2.36
CA ALA A 31 78.53 1.75 -2.67
C ALA A 31 77.94 2.41 -1.39
N PRO A 32 77.30 3.61 -1.51
CA PRO A 32 76.67 4.26 -0.37
C PRO A 32 75.56 3.37 0.25
N PRO A 33 75.37 3.42 1.58
CA PRO A 33 74.35 2.63 2.24
C PRO A 33 72.95 3.04 1.74
N ALA A 34 72.12 2.04 1.44
CA ALA A 34 70.74 2.23 1.01
C ALA A 34 69.94 2.96 2.11
N THR A 35 69.23 4.04 1.73
CA THR A 35 68.31 4.74 2.64
C THR A 35 67.13 3.84 3.01
N PRO A 36 66.75 3.79 4.29
CA PRO A 36 65.61 2.98 4.71
C PRO A 36 64.31 3.54 4.14
N VAL A 37 63.48 2.66 3.57
CA VAL A 37 62.17 3.01 3.01
C VAL A 37 61.24 3.37 4.17
N PRO A 38 60.51 4.50 4.11
CA PRO A 38 59.61 4.90 5.19
C PRO A 38 58.45 3.91 5.30
N GLU A 39 58.21 3.42 6.51
CA GLU A 39 57.06 2.56 6.80
C GLU A 39 55.77 3.39 6.84
N VAL A 40 54.73 2.87 6.19
CA VAL A 40 53.40 3.50 6.14
C VAL A 40 52.35 2.53 6.66
N ALA A 41 51.40 3.05 7.42
CA ALA A 41 50.26 2.28 7.88
C ALA A 41 49.31 2.01 6.69
N VAL A 42 49.09 0.74 6.39
CA VAL A 42 48.12 0.29 5.38
C VAL A 42 47.07 -0.59 6.03
N ILE A 43 45.86 -0.53 5.46
CA ILE A 43 44.75 -1.38 5.86
C ILE A 43 44.26 -2.09 4.60
N THR A 44 44.18 -3.42 4.65
CA THR A 44 43.66 -4.23 3.54
C THR A 44 42.14 -4.29 3.64
N VAL A 45 41.44 -3.73 2.66
CA VAL A 45 39.98 -3.74 2.62
C VAL A 45 39.50 -4.96 1.83
N THR A 46 38.49 -5.67 2.34
CA THR A 46 37.84 -6.78 1.65
C THR A 46 36.44 -6.36 1.23
N THR A 47 36.05 -6.67 0.00
CA THR A 47 34.69 -6.40 -0.47
C THR A 47 33.73 -7.43 0.12
N GLN A 48 32.61 -6.94 0.62
CA GLN A 48 31.50 -7.78 1.06
C GLN A 48 30.21 -7.23 0.49
N THR A 49 29.30 -8.12 0.11
CA THR A 49 27.97 -7.75 -0.33
C THR A 49 27.16 -7.33 0.89
N VAL A 50 26.65 -6.10 0.87
CA VAL A 50 25.75 -5.56 1.89
C VAL A 50 24.37 -5.46 1.26
N VAL A 51 23.34 -5.87 2.01
CA VAL A 51 21.94 -5.70 1.58
C VAL A 51 21.56 -4.24 1.76
N ASP A 52 21.06 -3.62 0.70
CA ASP A 52 20.50 -2.27 0.75
C ASP A 52 19.01 -2.38 1.13
N GLU A 53 18.65 -1.92 2.34
CA GLU A 53 17.28 -1.91 2.85
C GLU A 53 16.75 -0.47 2.84
N PRO A 54 16.16 -0.02 1.71
CA PRO A 54 15.61 1.32 1.63
C PRO A 54 14.38 1.46 2.54
N GLU A 55 14.38 2.49 3.38
CA GLU A 55 13.26 2.83 4.23
C GLU A 55 12.28 3.73 3.47
N PHE A 56 11.00 3.36 3.45
CA PHE A 56 9.95 4.11 2.79
C PHE A 56 8.81 4.42 3.76
N ILE A 57 8.24 5.62 3.61
CA ILE A 57 7.04 6.01 4.35
C ILE A 57 5.82 5.45 3.60
N GLY A 58 4.98 4.70 4.30
CA GLY A 58 3.71 4.17 3.80
C GLY A 58 2.53 4.67 4.63
N GLN A 59 1.37 4.78 3.99
CA GLN A 59 0.10 4.98 4.68
C GLN A 59 -0.74 3.71 4.57
N THR A 60 -1.51 3.41 5.62
CA THR A 60 -2.45 2.28 5.61
C THR A 60 -3.84 2.80 5.32
N GLU A 61 -4.58 2.06 4.48
CA GLU A 61 -5.97 2.37 4.17
C GLU A 61 -6.85 1.19 4.54
N SER A 62 -8.15 1.47 4.73
CA SER A 62 -9.13 0.41 4.94
C SER A 62 -9.22 -0.46 3.68
N SER A 63 -9.24 -1.78 3.85
CA SER A 63 -9.46 -2.71 2.73
C SER A 63 -10.80 -2.47 2.03
N ARG A 64 -11.81 -1.96 2.76
CA ARG A 64 -13.16 -1.64 2.27
C ARG A 64 -13.72 -0.43 3.02
N PRO A 65 -13.38 0.80 2.61
CA PRO A 65 -14.05 1.97 3.16
C PRO A 65 -15.50 1.99 2.68
N VAL A 66 -16.44 2.17 3.61
CA VAL A 66 -17.87 2.30 3.28
C VAL A 66 -18.37 3.61 3.86
N GLU A 67 -18.84 4.48 2.98
CA GLU A 67 -19.49 5.72 3.36
C GLU A 67 -21.00 5.54 3.30
N ILE A 68 -21.69 5.80 4.42
CA ILE A 68 -23.14 5.69 4.50
C ILE A 68 -23.74 7.02 4.07
N ARG A 69 -24.42 7.02 2.92
CA ARG A 69 -25.13 8.18 2.38
C ARG A 69 -26.64 7.92 2.37
N PRO A 70 -27.48 8.85 2.85
CA PRO A 70 -28.92 8.70 2.77
C PRO A 70 -29.37 8.74 1.31
N GLN A 71 -30.21 7.79 0.90
CA GLN A 71 -30.79 7.76 -0.46
C GLN A 71 -32.00 8.69 -0.62
N VAL A 72 -32.58 9.12 0.50
CA VAL A 72 -33.75 9.99 0.55
C VAL A 72 -33.51 11.14 1.51
N THR A 73 -34.10 12.30 1.21
CA THR A 73 -34.04 13.47 2.09
C THR A 73 -35.01 13.30 3.26
N GLY A 74 -34.59 13.70 4.45
CA GLY A 74 -35.47 13.73 5.62
C GLY A 74 -34.71 14.01 6.91
N ILE A 75 -35.46 14.18 7.98
CA ILE A 75 -34.91 14.37 9.33
C ILE A 75 -34.56 13.00 9.91
N ILE A 76 -33.36 12.88 10.50
CA ILE A 76 -32.98 11.69 11.27
C ILE A 76 -33.75 11.70 12.58
N LYS A 77 -34.59 10.69 12.79
CA LYS A 77 -35.38 10.50 14.01
C LYS A 77 -34.57 9.80 15.10
N GLU A 78 -33.78 8.80 14.73
CA GLU A 78 -33.03 7.98 15.70
C GLU A 78 -31.77 7.35 15.08
N ARG A 79 -30.74 7.16 15.92
CA ARG A 79 -29.54 6.36 15.64
C ARG A 79 -29.66 5.02 16.38
N LEU A 80 -29.56 3.92 15.65
CA LEU A 80 -29.89 2.56 16.13
C LEU A 80 -28.67 1.61 16.21
N PHE A 81 -27.46 2.16 16.23
CA PHE A 81 -26.22 1.39 16.41
C PHE A 81 -25.33 2.05 17.46
N GLN A 82 -24.41 1.28 18.04
CA GLN A 82 -23.39 1.79 18.95
C GLN A 82 -22.12 2.14 18.17
N GLU A 83 -21.57 3.33 18.42
CA GLU A 83 -20.34 3.80 17.79
C GLU A 83 -19.14 2.91 18.17
N GLY A 84 -18.23 2.71 17.21
CA GLY A 84 -17.02 1.88 17.40
C GLY A 84 -17.27 0.37 17.46
N ARG A 85 -18.48 -0.10 17.13
CA ARG A 85 -18.83 -1.53 17.12
C ARG A 85 -19.08 -2.02 15.69
N ASP A 86 -18.84 -3.32 15.49
CA ASP A 86 -19.14 -3.99 14.24
C ASP A 86 -20.65 -4.01 13.96
N VAL A 87 -21.02 -3.73 12.72
CA VAL A 87 -22.40 -3.78 12.23
C VAL A 87 -22.54 -4.84 11.14
N LYS A 88 -23.66 -5.55 11.14
CA LYS A 88 -23.96 -6.57 10.12
C LYS A 88 -24.57 -5.91 8.89
N MET A 89 -24.39 -6.53 7.72
CA MET A 89 -25.09 -6.12 6.50
C MET A 89 -26.60 -6.13 6.70
N GLY A 90 -27.27 -5.08 6.23
CA GLY A 90 -28.72 -4.91 6.36
C GLY A 90 -29.19 -4.45 7.74
N ALA A 91 -28.28 -4.21 8.70
CA ALA A 91 -28.66 -3.63 9.98
C ALA A 91 -29.22 -2.21 9.80
N LEU A 92 -30.26 -1.89 10.57
CA LEU A 92 -30.85 -0.56 10.60
C LEU A 92 -29.92 0.37 11.39
N LEU A 93 -29.32 1.34 10.70
CA LEU A 93 -28.37 2.29 11.31
C LEU A 93 -29.06 3.59 11.75
N TYR A 94 -29.90 4.13 10.87
CA TYR A 94 -30.61 5.39 11.09
C TYR A 94 -32.06 5.25 10.69
N GLN A 95 -32.96 5.79 11.51
CA GLN A 95 -34.35 5.93 11.18
C GLN A 95 -34.60 7.36 10.67
N ILE A 96 -34.95 7.49 9.39
CA ILE A 96 -35.43 8.76 8.82
C ILE A 96 -36.93 8.87 9.12
N ASP A 97 -37.42 10.10 9.35
CA ASP A 97 -38.85 10.37 9.59
C ASP A 97 -39.71 9.74 8.48
N PRO A 98 -40.55 8.74 8.82
CA PRO A 98 -41.28 7.99 7.83
C PRO A 98 -42.58 8.67 7.40
N VAL A 99 -43.07 9.70 8.11
CA VAL A 99 -44.39 10.31 7.87
C VAL A 99 -44.62 10.71 6.40
N PRO A 100 -43.74 11.48 5.74
CA PRO A 100 -43.97 11.85 4.33
C PRO A 100 -43.94 10.64 3.39
N PHE A 101 -43.10 9.65 3.67
CA PHE A 101 -42.99 8.44 2.86
C PHE A 101 -44.19 7.51 3.04
N GLN A 102 -44.70 7.38 4.26
CA GLN A 102 -45.91 6.62 4.57
C GLN A 102 -47.13 7.25 3.90
N ALA A 103 -47.28 8.57 3.96
CA ALA A 103 -48.36 9.27 3.27
C ALA A 103 -48.31 9.05 1.75
N ALA A 104 -47.13 9.16 1.13
CA ALA A 104 -46.94 8.88 -0.29
C ALA A 104 -47.28 7.42 -0.64
N ALA A 105 -46.83 6.46 0.17
CA ALA A 105 -47.13 5.04 -0.02
C ALA A 105 -48.63 4.75 0.12
N MET A 106 -49.33 5.36 1.07
CA MET A 106 -50.77 5.22 1.24
C MET A 106 -51.54 5.79 0.05
N SER A 107 -51.13 6.96 -0.45
CA SER A 107 -51.70 7.57 -1.65
C SER A 107 -51.55 6.67 -2.88
N ALA A 108 -50.35 6.13 -3.11
CA ALA A 108 -50.09 5.19 -4.20
C ALA A 108 -50.94 3.91 -4.08
N LYS A 109 -51.07 3.34 -2.89
CA LYS A 109 -51.94 2.18 -2.64
C LYS A 109 -53.41 2.48 -2.94
N ALA A 110 -53.89 3.66 -2.56
CA ALA A 110 -55.26 4.08 -2.88
C ALA A 110 -55.49 4.21 -4.39
N MET A 111 -54.50 4.71 -5.14
CA MET A 111 -54.57 4.77 -6.60
C MET A 111 -54.63 3.38 -7.24
N VAL A 112 -53.85 2.42 -6.73
CA VAL A 112 -53.90 1.01 -7.17
C VAL A 112 -55.29 0.43 -6.91
N ALA A 113 -55.83 0.58 -5.70
CA ALA A 113 -57.16 0.06 -5.36
C ALA A 113 -58.27 0.69 -6.24
N GLN A 114 -58.16 1.99 -6.54
CA GLN A 114 -59.09 2.66 -7.44
C GLN A 114 -58.98 2.15 -8.88
N ALA A 115 -57.77 1.85 -9.36
CA ALA A 115 -57.55 1.27 -10.68
C ALA A 115 -58.09 -0.17 -10.76
N GLU A 116 -57.90 -0.97 -9.72
CA GLU A 116 -58.46 -2.32 -9.61
C GLU A 116 -60.00 -2.29 -9.63
N ALA A 117 -60.63 -1.39 -8.88
CA ALA A 117 -62.07 -1.21 -8.89
C ALA A 117 -62.59 -0.82 -10.29
N ARG A 118 -61.89 0.10 -10.97
CA ARG A 118 -62.20 0.48 -12.35
C ARG A 118 -62.04 -0.68 -13.33
N LEU A 119 -61.02 -1.53 -13.15
CA LEU A 119 -60.83 -2.73 -13.96
C LEU A 119 -61.98 -3.72 -13.77
N VAL A 120 -62.42 -3.94 -12.53
CA VAL A 120 -63.57 -4.80 -12.23
C VAL A 120 -64.83 -4.26 -12.91
N GLN A 121 -65.10 -2.97 -12.77
CA GLN A 121 -66.24 -2.32 -13.42
C GLN A 121 -66.17 -2.42 -14.95
N ALA A 122 -64.99 -2.20 -15.54
CA ALA A 122 -64.79 -2.35 -16.98
C ALA A 122 -65.05 -3.79 -17.46
N LYS A 123 -64.60 -4.79 -16.70
CA LYS A 123 -64.86 -6.22 -17.00
C LYS A 123 -66.35 -6.54 -16.91
N GLN A 124 -67.06 -6.03 -15.91
CA GLN A 124 -68.50 -6.19 -15.78
C GLN A 124 -69.25 -5.56 -16.95
N ASN A 125 -68.92 -4.31 -17.28
CA ASN A 125 -69.51 -3.59 -18.41
C ASN A 125 -69.27 -4.35 -19.74
N HIS A 126 -68.08 -4.91 -19.93
CA HIS A 126 -67.74 -5.72 -21.10
C HIS A 126 -68.48 -7.06 -21.15
N ALA A 127 -68.74 -7.71 -20.01
CA ALA A 127 -69.54 -8.93 -19.97
C ALA A 127 -71.02 -8.64 -20.34
N LEU A 128 -71.57 -7.54 -19.80
CA LEU A 128 -72.92 -7.08 -20.12
C LEU A 128 -73.09 -6.79 -21.61
N SER A 129 -72.12 -6.12 -22.25
CA SER A 129 -72.20 -5.81 -23.68
C SER A 129 -72.13 -7.04 -24.60
N ARG A 130 -71.53 -8.14 -24.14
CA ARG A 130 -71.49 -9.42 -24.88
C ARG A 130 -72.76 -10.27 -24.73
N GLY A 131 -73.77 -9.80 -24.00
CA GLY A 131 -75.02 -10.55 -23.81
C GLY A 131 -74.87 -11.77 -22.89
N GLU A 132 -73.75 -11.88 -22.15
CA GLU A 132 -73.60 -12.88 -21.09
C GLU A 132 -74.50 -12.47 -19.92
N ARG A 133 -75.72 -13.01 -19.86
CA ARG A 133 -76.61 -12.79 -18.72
C ARG A 133 -75.90 -13.25 -17.44
N PRO A 134 -75.82 -12.41 -16.39
CA PRO A 134 -75.36 -12.85 -15.08
C PRO A 134 -76.21 -14.06 -14.70
N ARG A 135 -75.60 -15.23 -14.44
CA ARG A 135 -76.34 -16.34 -13.85
C ARG A 135 -76.79 -15.85 -12.49
N ASP A 136 -78.09 -15.58 -12.37
CA ASP A 136 -78.71 -15.10 -11.14
C ASP A 136 -78.48 -16.12 -10.01
N GLY A 137 -77.50 -15.79 -9.18
CA GLY A 137 -77.28 -16.32 -7.85
C GLY A 137 -77.14 -15.15 -6.87
N GLN A 138 -78.07 -14.20 -6.93
CA GLN A 138 -78.12 -13.06 -6.02
C GLN A 138 -78.60 -13.50 -4.64
N ALA A 139 -77.68 -13.93 -3.79
CA ALA A 139 -77.86 -13.75 -2.35
C ALA A 139 -77.47 -12.30 -2.03
N HIS A 140 -78.46 -11.40 -1.96
CA HIS A 140 -78.28 -10.10 -1.34
C HIS A 140 -77.96 -10.31 0.16
N PRO A 141 -76.75 -9.99 0.66
CA PRO A 141 -76.54 -9.99 2.09
C PRO A 141 -77.36 -8.82 2.65
N ARG A 142 -78.38 -9.12 3.45
CA ARG A 142 -79.10 -8.10 4.21
C ARG A 142 -78.09 -7.29 4.99
N ARG A 143 -78.02 -5.99 4.70
CA ARG A 143 -77.26 -4.98 5.43
C ARG A 143 -77.72 -4.97 6.89
N ASN A 144 -77.17 -5.86 7.71
CA ASN A 144 -77.38 -5.85 9.14
C ASN A 144 -76.54 -4.69 9.70
N GLY A 145 -77.23 -3.64 10.17
CA GLY A 145 -76.62 -2.39 10.58
C GLY A 145 -75.84 -2.53 11.88
N ARG A 146 -74.57 -2.93 11.80
CA ARG A 146 -73.63 -2.78 12.92
C ARG A 146 -72.19 -2.70 12.42
N ALA A 147 -71.42 -1.86 13.12
CA ALA A 147 -69.99 -1.58 12.99
C ALA A 147 -69.56 -0.53 11.94
N VAL A 148 -69.84 0.73 12.28
CA VAL A 148 -68.89 1.82 11.98
C VAL A 148 -67.70 1.61 12.93
N GLU A 149 -66.81 0.68 12.61
CA GLU A 149 -65.59 0.49 13.38
C GLU A 149 -64.57 1.54 12.96
N LYS A 150 -64.12 2.29 13.96
CA LYS A 150 -63.31 3.49 13.88
C LYS A 150 -62.05 3.26 13.05
N PHE A 151 -61.89 4.06 12.01
CA PHE A 151 -60.59 4.28 11.36
C PHE A 151 -59.65 4.94 12.39
N PRO A 152 -58.50 4.35 12.75
CA PRO A 152 -57.54 5.01 13.62
C PRO A 152 -56.86 6.12 12.83
N VAL A 153 -57.24 7.37 13.10
CA VAL A 153 -56.45 8.54 12.76
C VAL A 153 -55.23 8.51 13.67
N GLY A 154 -54.09 8.11 13.12
CA GLY A 154 -52.79 8.12 13.80
C GLY A 154 -52.39 9.55 14.16
N ARG A 155 -51.82 9.69 15.37
CA ARG A 155 -51.31 10.93 15.97
C ARG A 155 -49.89 11.23 15.50
#